data_AF-A0A8B6EC22-F1
#
_entry.id   AF-A0A8B6EC22-F1
#
_cell.length_a   1.000
_cell.length_b   1.000
_cell.length_c   1.000
_cell.angle_alpha   90.00
_cell.angle_beta   90.00
_cell.angle_gamma   90.00
#
_symmetry.space_group_name_H-M   'P 1'
#
loop_
_entity.id
_entity.type
_entity.pdbx_description
1 polymer ?
#
loop_
_entity_poly.entity_id
_entity_poly.type
_entity_poly.pdbx_seq_one_letter_code
_entity_poly.pdbx_strand_id
1 'polypeptide(L)' 'CQPGYHGKNCQKNCSTNCIKSPCNHVTGGCNGGCTDGWQGFNCFESLTIFLSR' A
#
# COMPACT_ATOMS: atom_id res chain seq x y z
N CYS A 1 2.82 9.03 -12.25
CA CYS A 1 3.64 7.80 -12.24
C CYS A 1 2.92 6.72 -13.01
N GLN A 2 3.63 5.74 -13.57
CA GLN A 2 2.97 4.56 -14.14
C GLN A 2 2.14 3.84 -13.07
N PRO A 3 1.05 3.15 -13.42
CA PRO A 3 0.26 2.37 -12.46
C PRO A 3 1.17 1.44 -11.66
N GLY A 4 1.05 1.48 -10.34
CA GLY A 4 1.91 0.72 -9.44
C GLY A 4 3.15 1.47 -8.92
N TYR A 5 3.35 2.74 -9.31
CA TYR A 5 4.46 3.58 -8.82
C TYR A 5 3.96 4.89 -8.20
N HIS A 6 4.72 5.43 -7.24
CA HIS A 6 4.43 6.70 -6.58
C HIS A 6 5.69 7.48 -6.13
N GLY A 7 5.47 8.69 -5.63
CA GLY A 7 6.50 9.54 -5.02
C GLY A 7 7.32 10.35 -6.02
N LYS A 8 8.36 11.04 -5.52
CA LYS A 8 9.26 11.86 -6.35
C LYS A 8 9.92 10.99 -7.41
N ASN A 9 9.83 11.42 -8.67
CA ASN A 9 10.34 10.69 -9.84
C ASN A 9 9.76 9.27 -10.02
N CYS A 10 8.66 8.92 -9.35
CA CYS A 10 8.00 7.62 -9.51
C CYS A 10 8.88 6.42 -9.17
N GLN A 11 9.84 6.58 -8.25
CA GLN A 11 10.80 5.53 -7.91
C GLN A 11 10.30 4.57 -6.81
N LYS A 12 9.14 4.83 -6.21
CA LYS A 12 8.58 3.98 -5.15
C LYS A 12 7.48 3.10 -5.72
N ASN A 13 7.44 1.84 -5.31
CA ASN A 13 6.37 0.91 -5.69
C ASN A 13 5.16 1.06 -4.78
N CYS A 14 3.96 1.02 -5.34
CA CYS A 14 2.74 0.81 -4.59
C CYS A 14 2.74 -0.58 -3.96
N SER A 15 2.13 -0.70 -2.78
CA SER A 15 1.87 -2.03 -2.20
C SER A 15 0.91 -2.82 -3.07
N THR A 16 1.19 -4.11 -3.24
CA THR A 16 0.28 -5.07 -3.87
C THR A 16 -0.92 -5.40 -2.99
N ASN A 17 -0.88 -5.01 -1.72
CA ASN A 17 -1.91 -5.26 -0.72
C ASN A 17 -2.97 -4.15 -0.64
N CYS A 18 -2.97 -3.19 -1.57
CA CYS A 18 -4.09 -2.24 -1.69
C CYS A 18 -5.33 -2.97 -2.25
N ILE A 19 -6.50 -2.81 -1.62
CA ILE A 19 -7.77 -3.38 -2.16
C ILE A 19 -8.09 -2.84 -3.56
N LYS A 20 -7.88 -1.53 -3.77
CA LYS A 20 -7.98 -0.90 -5.08
C LYS A 20 -6.62 -0.40 -5.49
N SER A 21 -5.87 -1.26 -6.16
CA SER A 21 -4.64 -0.89 -6.86
C SER A 21 -5.00 -0.24 -8.20
N PRO A 22 -4.29 0.81 -8.66
CA PRO A 22 -3.05 1.36 -8.09
C PRO A 22 -3.25 2.36 -6.93
N CYS A 23 -2.22 2.46 -6.08
CA CYS A 23 -2.16 3.45 -5.00
C CYS A 23 -2.10 4.90 -5.54
N ASN A 24 -2.33 5.88 -4.66
CA ASN A 24 -2.21 7.29 -5.02
C ASN A 24 -0.77 7.60 -5.46
N HIS A 25 -0.60 8.10 -6.69
CA HIS A 25 0.73 8.31 -7.27
C HIS A 25 1.55 9.42 -6.59
N VAL A 26 0.91 10.33 -5.83
CA VAL A 26 1.59 11.39 -5.08
C VAL A 26 2.00 10.88 -3.70
N THR A 27 1.02 10.38 -2.94
CA THR A 27 1.20 10.04 -1.52
C THR A 27 1.65 8.60 -1.28
N GLY A 28 1.33 7.68 -2.19
CA GLY A 28 1.50 6.23 -2.02
C GLY A 28 0.38 5.54 -1.26
N GLY A 29 -0.68 6.28 -0.89
CA GLY A 29 -1.78 5.74 -0.09
C GLY A 29 -2.70 4.82 -0.88
N CYS A 30 -3.18 3.75 -0.23
CA CYS A 30 -4.15 2.83 -0.83
C CYS A 30 -5.57 3.38 -0.67
N ASN A 31 -6.22 3.73 -1.78
CA ASN A 31 -7.62 4.16 -1.76
C ASN A 31 -8.52 2.93 -1.56
N GLY A 32 -9.26 2.86 -0.46
CA GLY A 32 -10.14 1.72 -0.16
C GLY A 32 -9.55 0.69 0.80
N GLY A 33 -8.41 1.00 1.43
CA GLY A 33 -7.84 0.17 2.49
C GLY A 33 -6.97 -0.99 2.01
N CYS A 34 -6.66 -1.87 2.95
CA CYS A 34 -5.71 -2.96 2.77
C CYS A 34 -6.41 -4.30 2.65
N THR A 35 -5.84 -5.22 1.86
CA THR A 35 -6.28 -6.61 1.81
C THR A 35 -6.10 -7.25 3.19
N ASP A 36 -6.84 -8.33 3.40
CA ASP A 36 -6.89 -8.99 4.71
C ASP A 36 -5.49 -9.36 5.21
N GLY A 37 -5.24 -9.11 6.49
CA GLY A 37 -3.91 -9.31 7.11
C GLY A 37 -2.91 -8.17 6.89
N TRP A 38 -3.29 -7.05 6.26
CA TRP A 38 -2.44 -5.88 6.08
C TRP A 38 -3.08 -4.60 6.63
N GLN A 39 -2.25 -3.64 7.04
CA GLN A 39 -2.67 -2.35 7.58
C GLN A 39 -1.69 -1.23 7.24
N GLY A 40 -1.99 -0.04 7.73
CA GLY A 40 -1.22 1.18 7.49
C GLY A 40 -1.68 1.93 6.24
N PHE A 41 -1.27 3.19 6.11
CA PHE A 41 -1.70 4.10 5.03
C PHE A 41 -1.43 3.55 3.61
N ASN A 42 -0.38 2.74 3.48
CA ASN A 42 0.12 2.19 2.23
C ASN A 42 0.16 0.65 2.23
N CYS A 43 -0.44 -0.01 3.23
CA CYS A 43 -0.58 -1.47 3.29
C CYS A 43 0.74 -2.26 3.20
N PHE A 44 1.80 -1.76 3.84
CA PHE A 44 3.09 -2.47 3.99
C PHE A 44 3.27 -3.14 5.35
N GLU A 45 2.34 -2.93 6.29
CA GLU A 45 2.42 -3.49 7.63
C GLU A 45 1.53 -4.73 7.72
N SER A 46 2.07 -5.87 8.15
CA SER A 46 1.30 -7.10 8.31
C SER A 46 0.68 -7.20 9.71
N LEU A 47 -0.61 -7.50 9.75
CA LEU A 47 -1.38 -7.74 10.99
C LEU A 47 -0.97 -9.05 11.67
N THR A 48 -0.41 -10.01 10.92
CA THR A 48 0.01 -11.33 11.43
C THR A 48 1.05 -11.25 12.55
N ILE A 49 1.88 -10.20 12.58
CA ILE A 49 2.87 -9.99 13.65
C ILE A 49 2.17 -9.73 15.00
N PHE A 50 0.99 -9.09 14.98
CA PHE A 50 0.23 -8.75 16.19
C PHE A 50 -0.65 -9.90 16.69
N LEU A 51 -1.05 -10.83 15.82
CA LEU A 51 -1.86 -12.00 16.18
C LEU A 51 -1.02 -13.18 16.71
N SER A 52 0.30 -13.03 16.78
CA SER A 52 1.24 -14.04 17.29
C SER A 52 1.67 -13.80 18.75
N ARG A 53 0.98 -12.92 19.50
CA ARG A 53 1.25 -12.61 20.91
C ARG A 53 0.06 -12.92 21.80
#